data_AF-A0A831Z1T4-F1
#
_entry.id   AF-A0A831Z1T4-F1
#
_cell.length_a   1.000
_cell.length_b   1.000
_cell.length_c   1.000
_cell.angle_alpha   90.00
_cell.angle_beta   90.00
_cell.angle_gamma   90.00
#
_symmetry.space_group_name_H-M   'P 1'
#
loop_
_entity.id
_entity.type
_entity.pdbx_description
1 polymer ?
#
loop_
_entity_poly.entity_id
_entity_poly.type
_entity_poly.pdbx_seq_one_letter_code
_entity_poly.pdbx_strand_id
1 'polypeptide(L)'
;IENDHQPPPDHDLMNESLKVEIERALATLTKREAEVVRLYFGLGQEHPLTLEEIGERFNLTRERVRQIKEKAIRRLRHASRSRALRAFLG
;
A
#
# COMPACT_ATOMS: atom_id res chain seq x y z
N ILE A 1 -24.40 22.74 -22.07
CA ILE A 1 -23.81 21.43 -21.70
C ILE A 1 -22.42 21.75 -21.17
N GLU A 2 -22.32 22.07 -19.88
CA GLU A 2 -21.05 22.40 -19.24
C GLU A 2 -20.55 21.18 -18.48
N ASN A 3 -19.39 20.70 -18.93
CA ASN A 3 -18.70 19.54 -18.38
C ASN A 3 -17.95 19.98 -17.11
N ASP A 4 -18.59 19.86 -15.96
CA ASP A 4 -18.14 20.41 -14.68
C ASP A 4 -17.50 19.37 -13.76
N HIS A 5 -16.70 18.44 -14.30
CA HIS A 5 -16.07 17.35 -13.54
C HIS A 5 -14.59 17.14 -13.91
N GLN A 6 -13.81 18.21 -14.01
CA GLN A 6 -12.35 18.08 -13.92
C GLN A 6 -11.95 18.20 -12.44
N PRO A 7 -11.41 17.15 -11.80
CA PRO A 7 -10.82 17.31 -10.48
C PRO A 7 -9.73 18.40 -10.58
N PRO A 8 -9.55 19.24 -9.54
CA PRO A 8 -8.52 20.27 -9.54
C PRO A 8 -7.16 19.63 -9.86
N PRO A 9 -6.34 20.22 -10.74
CA PRO A 9 -5.06 19.64 -11.15
C PRO A 9 -4.13 19.35 -9.95
N ASP A 10 -4.27 20.10 -8.86
CA ASP A 10 -3.55 19.87 -7.60
C ASP A 10 -3.88 18.52 -6.95
N HIS A 11 -5.12 18.05 -7.06
CA HIS A 11 -5.56 16.79 -6.48
C HIS A 11 -4.94 15.59 -7.22
N ASP A 12 -4.83 15.66 -8.55
CA ASP A 12 -4.22 14.61 -9.36
C ASP A 12 -2.69 14.57 -9.17
N LEU A 13 -2.04 15.73 -9.06
CA LEU A 13 -0.60 15.83 -8.76
C LEU A 13 -0.25 15.28 -7.37
N MET A 14 -1.11 15.52 -6.37
CA MET A 14 -0.95 14.94 -5.03
C MET A 14 -1.10 13.42 -5.02
N ASN A 15 -2.05 12.88 -5.79
CA ASN A 15 -2.24 11.43 -5.93
C ASN A 15 -1.04 10.75 -6.61
N GLU A 16 -0.47 11.37 -7.64
CA GLU A 16 0.71 10.83 -8.32
C GLU A 16 1.95 10.85 -7.43
N SER A 17 2.18 11.96 -6.72
CA SER A 17 3.26 12.08 -5.75
C SER A 17 3.14 11.04 -4.62
N LEU A 18 1.92 10.83 -4.10
CA LEU A 18 1.64 9.83 -3.07
C LEU A 18 1.92 8.41 -3.56
N LYS A 19 1.50 8.08 -4.78
CA LYS A 19 1.77 6.78 -5.39
C LYS A 19 3.27 6.52 -5.47
N VAL A 20 4.06 7.51 -5.91
CA VAL A 20 5.52 7.40 -5.98
C VAL A 20 6.14 7.15 -4.60
N GLU A 21 5.69 7.84 -3.55
CA GLU A 21 6.20 7.62 -2.20
C GLU A 21 5.83 6.24 -1.63
N ILE A 22 4.61 5.76 -1.90
CA ILE A 22 4.18 4.41 -1.55
C ILE A 22 5.06 3.37 -2.26
N GLU A 23 5.29 3.52 -3.57
CA GLU A 23 6.16 2.62 -4.34
C GLU A 23 7.59 2.60 -3.79
N ARG A 24 8.15 3.78 -3.48
CA ARG A 24 9.47 3.92 -2.85
C ARG A 24 9.56 3.25 -1.49
N ALA A 25 8.48 3.27 -0.71
CA ALA A 25 8.42 2.64 0.60
C ALA A 25 8.32 1.11 0.45
N LEU A 26 7.45 0.62 -0.44
CA LEU A 26 7.31 -0.80 -0.75
C LEU A 26 8.60 -1.41 -1.31
N ALA A 27 9.38 -0.64 -2.09
CA ALA A 27 10.68 -1.06 -2.61
C ALA A 27 11.73 -1.37 -1.51
N THR A 28 11.50 -0.93 -0.26
CA THR A 28 12.38 -1.25 0.88
C THR A 28 12.05 -2.60 1.53
N LEU A 29 10.90 -3.18 1.19
CA LEU A 29 10.46 -4.47 1.69
C LEU A 29 11.00 -5.59 0.81
N THR A 30 10.97 -6.81 1.34
CA THR A 30 11.18 -7.99 0.48
C THR A 30 10.02 -8.10 -0.52
N LYS A 31 10.25 -8.72 -1.69
CA LYS A 31 9.21 -8.91 -2.72
C LYS A 31 7.90 -9.44 -2.13
N ARG A 32 7.98 -10.49 -1.29
CA ARG A 32 6.83 -11.12 -0.64
C ARG A 32 6.11 -10.20 0.36
N GLU A 33 6.85 -9.41 1.13
CA GLU A 33 6.27 -8.43 2.06
C GLU A 33 5.56 -7.29 1.29
N ALA A 34 6.21 -6.76 0.25
CA ALA A 34 5.62 -5.73 -0.61
C ALA A 34 4.33 -6.23 -1.26
N GLU A 35 4.33 -7.46 -1.79
CA GLU A 35 3.17 -8.04 -2.47
C GLU A 35 2.00 -8.29 -1.51
N VAL A 36 2.26 -8.82 -0.31
CA VAL A 36 1.25 -8.98 0.74
C VAL A 36 0.66 -7.62 1.15
N VAL A 37 1.49 -6.58 1.28
CA VAL A 37 1.01 -5.22 1.60
C VAL A 37 0.21 -4.64 0.44
N ARG A 38 0.64 -4.80 -0.82
CA ARG A 38 -0.11 -4.34 -2.00
C ARG A 38 -1.50 -4.95 -2.06
N LEU A 39 -1.59 -6.27 -1.94
CA LEU A 39 -2.87 -6.97 -2.02
C LEU A 39 -3.78 -6.59 -0.85
N TYR A 40 -3.24 -6.51 0.37
CA TYR A 40 -4.04 -6.17 1.55
C TYR A 40 -4.64 -4.76 1.50
N PHE A 41 -3.91 -3.79 0.94
CA PHE A 41 -4.38 -2.40 0.82
C PHE A 41 -4.94 -2.06 -0.56
N GLY A 42 -5.00 -3.02 -1.50
CA GLY A 42 -5.49 -2.78 -2.87
C GLY A 42 -4.58 -1.87 -3.71
N LEU A 43 -3.28 -1.78 -3.39
CA LEU A 43 -2.36 -0.86 -4.06
C LEU A 43 -2.04 -1.36 -5.47
N GLY A 44 -2.57 -0.66 -6.48
CA GLY A 44 -2.45 -1.05 -7.89
C GLY A 44 -3.37 -2.21 -8.27
N GLN A 45 -4.42 -2.46 -7.50
CA GLN A 45 -5.50 -3.41 -7.77
C GLN A 45 -6.84 -2.68 -7.70
N GLU A 46 -7.91 -3.28 -8.22
CA GLU A 46 -9.27 -2.69 -8.14
C GLU A 46 -9.82 -2.71 -6.70
N HIS A 47 -9.46 -3.72 -5.91
CA HIS A 47 -9.93 -3.88 -4.53
C HIS A 47 -8.86 -4.52 -3.63
N PRO A 48 -8.90 -4.23 -2.31
CA PRO A 48 -8.08 -4.93 -1.33
C PRO A 48 -8.55 -6.38 -1.12
N LEU A 49 -7.61 -7.27 -0.80
CA LEU A 49 -7.87 -8.66 -0.43
C LEU A 49 -7.79 -8.89 1.07
N THR A 50 -8.57 -9.85 1.55
CA THR A 50 -8.51 -10.34 2.92
C THR A 50 -7.25 -11.17 3.18
N LEU A 51 -6.89 -11.35 4.46
CA LEU A 51 -5.74 -12.19 4.84
C LEU A 51 -5.92 -13.66 4.43
N GLU A 52 -7.17 -14.10 4.27
CA GLU A 52 -7.52 -15.46 3.87
C GLU A 52 -7.33 -15.66 2.38
N GLU A 53 -7.86 -14.77 1.53
CA GLU A 53 -7.65 -14.78 0.07
C GLU A 53 -6.16 -14.64 -0.30
N ILE A 54 -5.43 -13.78 0.42
CA ILE A 54 -3.98 -13.68 0.26
C ILE A 54 -3.31 -15.00 0.71
N GLY A 55 -3.80 -15.62 1.78
CA GLY A 55 -3.32 -16.91 2.26
C GLY A 55 -3.42 -17.99 1.19
N GLU A 56 -4.60 -18.12 0.58
CA GLU A 56 -4.86 -19.05 -0.52
C GLU A 56 -3.91 -18.81 -1.70
N ARG A 57 -3.74 -17.55 -2.12
CA ARG A 57 -2.88 -17.19 -3.25
C ARG A 57 -1.40 -17.52 -3.03
N PHE A 58 -0.91 -17.41 -1.79
CA PHE A 58 0.50 -17.70 -1.44
C PHE A 58 0.71 -19.09 -0.85
N ASN A 59 -0.33 -19.93 -0.81
CA ASN A 59 -0.34 -21.21 -0.11
C ASN A 59 0.19 -21.07 1.34
N LEU A 60 -0.36 -20.10 2.06
CA LEU A 60 -0.03 -19.75 3.43
C LEU A 60 -1.27 -19.76 4.31
N THR A 61 -1.08 -20.02 5.60
CA THR A 61 -2.14 -19.80 6.58
C THR A 61 -2.43 -18.29 6.72
N ARG A 62 -3.68 -17.96 7.03
CA ARG A 62 -4.11 -16.59 7.37
C ARG A 62 -3.18 -15.94 8.41
N GLU A 63 -2.79 -16.69 9.42
CA GLU A 63 -1.90 -16.23 10.49
C GLU A 63 -0.49 -15.92 9.97
N ARG A 64 0.03 -16.72 9.03
CA ARG A 64 1.32 -16.44 8.41
C ARG A 64 1.29 -15.15 7.58
N VAL A 65 0.19 -14.91 6.85
CA VAL A 65 -0.01 -13.63 6.14
C VAL A 65 -0.08 -12.45 7.11
N ARG A 66 -0.80 -12.60 8.23
CA ARG A 66 -0.84 -11.58 9.30
C ARG A 66 0.55 -11.22 9.80
N GLN A 67 1.39 -12.22 10.09
CA GLN A 67 2.76 -12.01 10.55
C GLN A 67 3.63 -11.29 9.50
N ILE A 68 3.52 -11.67 8.23
CA ILE A 68 4.25 -11.02 7.14
C ILE A 68 3.82 -9.55 7.03
N LYS A 69 2.52 -9.28 7.07
CA LYS A 69 1.95 -7.93 7.07
C LYS A 69 2.51 -7.09 8.22
N GLU A 70 2.45 -7.60 9.45
CA GLU A 70 2.92 -6.85 10.63
C GLU A 70 4.42 -6.56 10.57
N LYS A 71 5.21 -7.54 10.10
CA LYS A 71 6.65 -7.36 9.88
C LYS A 71 6.92 -6.28 8.82
N ALA A 72 6.17 -6.29 7.72
CA ALA A 72 6.26 -5.29 6.68
C ALA A 72 5.90 -3.89 7.21
N ILE A 73 4.77 -3.74 7.91
CA ILE A 73 4.35 -2.48 8.52
C ILE A 73 5.40 -1.98 9.51
N ARG A 74 5.95 -2.86 10.35
CA ARG A 74 7.02 -2.50 11.29
C ARG A 74 8.25 -1.96 10.54
N ARG A 75 8.65 -2.59 9.43
CA ARG A 75 9.75 -2.09 8.59
C ARG A 75 9.44 -0.74 7.96
N LEU A 76 8.23 -0.55 7.42
CA LEU A 76 7.80 0.74 6.87
C LEU A 76 7.79 1.86 7.93
N ARG A 77 7.45 1.54 9.19
CA ARG A 77 7.49 2.48 10.31
C ARG A 77 8.90 2.82 10.81
N HIS A 78 9.84 1.87 10.72
CA HIS A 78 11.22 2.03 11.19
C HIS A 78 12.19 2.55 10.12
N ALA A 79 11.91 2.29 8.84
CA ALA A 79 12.66 2.93 7.77
C ALA A 79 12.55 4.45 7.98
N SER A 80 13.68 5.15 7.90
CA SER A 80 13.88 6.58 8.18
C SER A 80 12.97 7.56 7.40
N ARG A 81 11.99 7.04 6.66
CA ARG A 81 11.01 7.71 5.81
C ARG A 81 9.59 7.76 6.39
N SER A 82 9.38 7.41 7.67
CA SER A 82 8.05 7.53 8.29
C SER A 82 7.48 8.96 8.32
N ARG A 83 8.26 10.00 7.98
CA ARG A 83 7.75 11.38 7.90
C ARG A 83 6.79 11.59 6.72
N ALA A 84 7.05 10.99 5.55
CA ALA A 84 6.19 11.16 4.37
C ALA A 84 4.87 10.38 4.51
N LEU A 85 4.94 9.14 4.99
CA LEU A 85 3.75 8.29 5.17
C LEU A 85 2.89 8.67 6.39
N ARG A 86 3.47 9.27 7.45
CA ARG A 86 2.68 9.73 8.61
C ARG A 86 1.75 10.90 8.28
N ALA A 87 2.06 11.72 7.28
CA ALA A 87 1.20 12.83 6.87
C ALA A 87 -0.13 12.36 6.24
N PHE A 88 -0.21 11.09 5.82
CA PHE A 88 -1.39 10.51 5.14
C PHE A 88 -2.02 9.34 5.91
N LEU A 89 -1.35 8.82 6.95
CA LEU A 89 -1.89 7.78 7.86
C LEU A 89 -2.41 8.37 9.18
N GLY A 90 -2.47 9.71 9.28
CA GLY A 90 -3.08 10.47 10.38
C GLY A 90 -4.37 11.11 9.91
#